data_AF-A0A351G017-F1
#
_entry.id   AF-A0A351G017-F1
#
_cell.length_a   1.000
_cell.length_b   1.000
_cell.length_c   1.000
_cell.angle_alpha   90.00
_cell.angle_beta   90.00
_cell.angle_gamma   90.00
#
_symmetry.space_group_name_H-M   'P 1'
#
loop_
_entity.id
_entity.type
_entity.pdbx_description
1 polymer ?
#
loop_
_entity_poly.entity_id
_entity_poly.type
_entity_poly.pdbx_seq_one_letter_code
_entity_poly.pdbx_strand_id
1 'polypeptide(L)'
;MHHPTCIIATLLLSIVVTGCSPPFQSTRQSLANIDATHEVANKREFLAQHQPFFDLLDQPLNQQEKKFVGRRNGNIFGEQVETYEVIYRQDHTYSMVLTINEEGEELEFPSHGVWAVEGNQLFLLDIVYYQNGDASDSNTTGYVQSQSQLLKFHLDPVGSDGKWTFTMPAWTDSEGQVIPESDNIEAPIPGLFTTEFMQPYNHPQALRKLDLLGLFADAEFQR
;
A
#
# COMPACT_ATOMS: atom_id res chain seq x y z
N MET A 1 34.09 -32.10 -14.87
CA MET A 1 32.82 -32.21 -15.62
C MET A 1 31.92 -33.14 -14.83
N HIS A 2 31.09 -32.58 -13.97
CA HIS A 2 30.20 -33.33 -13.08
C HIS A 2 28.78 -33.24 -13.64
N HIS A 3 28.18 -34.39 -13.93
CA HIS A 3 26.76 -34.50 -14.21
C HIS A 3 25.96 -34.34 -12.90
N PRO A 4 24.88 -33.56 -12.86
CA PRO A 4 23.91 -33.66 -11.78
C PRO A 4 22.94 -34.81 -12.06
N THR A 5 22.85 -35.71 -11.09
CA THR A 5 21.94 -36.85 -11.06
C THR A 5 20.53 -36.36 -10.76
N CYS A 6 19.62 -36.48 -11.73
CA CYS A 6 18.17 -36.31 -11.52
C CYS A 6 17.64 -37.47 -10.68
N ILE A 7 17.23 -37.21 -9.44
CA ILE A 7 16.43 -38.16 -8.64
C ILE A 7 14.96 -37.90 -8.96
N ILE A 8 14.37 -38.82 -9.72
CA ILE A 8 12.93 -38.89 -9.97
C ILE A 8 12.31 -39.64 -8.79
N ALA A 9 11.58 -38.93 -7.93
CA ALA A 9 10.72 -39.54 -6.92
C ALA A 9 9.32 -39.73 -7.49
N THR A 10 9.06 -40.94 -7.99
CA THR A 10 7.73 -41.42 -8.37
C THR A 10 6.97 -41.77 -7.09
N LEU A 11 5.94 -40.99 -6.73
CA LEU A 11 4.99 -41.39 -5.69
C LEU A 11 3.71 -41.94 -6.34
N LEU A 12 3.45 -43.21 -6.07
CA LEU A 12 2.32 -43.99 -6.55
C LEU A 12 1.03 -43.65 -5.81
N LEU A 13 -0.01 -43.50 -6.62
CA LEU A 13 -1.43 -43.45 -6.32
C LEU A 13 -1.88 -44.64 -5.46
N SER A 14 -2.66 -44.38 -4.41
CA SER A 14 -3.56 -45.37 -3.81
C SER A 14 -4.82 -44.65 -3.31
N ILE A 15 -5.86 -44.71 -4.13
CA ILE A 15 -7.22 -44.25 -3.83
C ILE A 15 -7.97 -45.44 -3.23
N VAL A 16 -8.32 -45.35 -1.94
CA VAL A 16 -9.51 -46.01 -1.38
C VAL A 16 -10.07 -45.12 -0.27
N VAL A 17 -11.15 -44.40 -0.56
CA VAL A 17 -12.11 -43.98 0.48
C VAL A 17 -13.52 -44.12 -0.09
N THR A 18 -14.17 -45.23 0.25
CA THR A 18 -15.64 -45.35 0.22
C THR A 18 -16.19 -44.73 1.50
N GLY A 19 -16.90 -43.61 1.37
CA GLY A 19 -17.65 -43.01 2.48
C GLY A 19 -18.66 -42.02 1.95
N CYS A 20 -19.94 -42.37 2.02
CA CYS A 20 -21.05 -41.48 1.69
C CYS A 20 -20.97 -40.19 2.54
N SER A 21 -20.64 -39.06 1.92
CA SER A 21 -20.84 -37.74 2.50
C SER A 21 -22.27 -37.27 2.22
N PRO A 22 -22.99 -36.68 3.20
CA PRO A 22 -24.30 -36.07 2.96
C PRO A 22 -24.15 -34.84 2.06
N PRO A 23 -25.24 -34.39 1.39
CA PRO A 23 -25.19 -33.20 0.55
C PRO A 23 -24.78 -32.00 1.41
N PHE A 24 -23.65 -31.40 1.02
CA PHE A 24 -23.13 -30.16 1.56
C PHE A 24 -24.17 -29.07 1.27
N GLN A 25 -25.04 -28.79 2.24
CA GLN A 25 -25.89 -27.61 2.21
C GLN A 25 -24.96 -26.40 2.29
N SER A 26 -25.01 -25.57 1.25
CA SER A 26 -24.38 -24.26 1.20
C SER A 26 -24.77 -23.46 2.45
N THR A 27 -23.85 -23.33 3.41
CA THR A 27 -23.91 -22.35 4.48
C THR A 27 -23.57 -20.97 3.90
N ARG A 28 -24.43 -20.46 3.00
CA ARG A 28 -24.57 -19.01 2.80
C ARG A 28 -25.50 -18.48 3.89
N GLN A 29 -24.99 -18.36 5.12
CA GLN A 29 -25.63 -17.54 6.15
C GLN A 29 -24.60 -17.16 7.22
N SER A 30 -24.55 -15.85 7.50
CA SER A 30 -23.93 -15.20 8.66
C SER A 30 -22.44 -14.78 8.59
N LEU A 31 -22.08 -13.96 7.60
CA LEU A 31 -21.01 -12.95 7.78
C LEU A 31 -21.54 -11.50 7.70
N ALA A 32 -22.83 -11.29 7.44
CA ALA A 32 -23.44 -9.98 7.31
C ALA A 32 -23.71 -9.24 8.65
N ASN A 33 -23.09 -9.67 9.75
CA ASN A 33 -23.19 -9.03 11.06
C ASN A 33 -21.81 -9.00 11.75
N ILE A 34 -20.74 -8.70 11.00
CA ILE A 34 -19.63 -7.99 11.63
C ILE A 34 -20.21 -6.63 12.01
N ASP A 35 -20.32 -6.45 13.32
CA ASP A 35 -21.12 -5.44 14.00
C ASP A 35 -20.73 -4.03 13.53
N ALA A 36 -21.61 -3.37 12.78
CA ALA A 36 -21.40 -1.98 12.33
C ALA A 36 -21.07 -1.04 13.50
N THR A 37 -21.42 -1.40 14.74
CA THR A 37 -21.03 -0.64 15.93
C THR A 37 -19.55 -0.79 16.30
N HIS A 38 -18.91 -1.92 16.01
CA HIS A 38 -17.46 -2.13 16.24
C HIS A 38 -16.63 -1.36 15.20
N GLU A 39 -17.08 -1.33 13.94
CA GLU A 39 -16.44 -0.56 12.87
C GLU A 39 -16.52 0.96 13.11
N VAL A 40 -17.69 1.47 13.56
CA VAL A 40 -17.85 2.89 13.91
C VAL A 40 -17.03 3.29 15.14
N ALA A 41 -16.92 2.42 16.15
CA ALA A 41 -16.07 2.67 17.32
C ALA A 41 -14.59 2.75 16.93
N ASN A 42 -14.12 1.82 16.10
CA ASN A 42 -12.73 1.80 15.60
C ASN A 42 -12.41 3.05 14.76
N LYS A 43 -13.37 3.54 13.95
CA LYS A 43 -13.20 4.75 13.13
C LYS A 43 -13.04 6.01 13.98
N ARG A 44 -13.87 6.20 15.01
CA ARG A 44 -13.75 7.38 15.89
C ARG A 44 -12.45 7.35 16.68
N GLU A 45 -12.06 6.19 17.18
CA GLU A 45 -10.79 6.03 17.90
C GLU A 45 -9.59 6.29 17.00
N PHE A 46 -9.61 5.76 15.77
CA PHE A 46 -8.60 6.04 14.74
C PHE A 46 -8.46 7.53 14.45
N LEU A 47 -9.56 8.21 14.10
CA LEU A 47 -9.54 9.65 13.82
C LEU A 47 -9.02 10.45 15.01
N ALA A 48 -9.39 10.07 16.23
CA ALA A 48 -8.91 10.72 17.44
C ALA A 48 -7.41 10.47 17.68
N GLN A 49 -6.92 9.25 17.47
CA GLN A 49 -5.52 8.87 17.62
C GLN A 49 -4.62 9.59 16.62
N HIS A 50 -5.11 9.82 15.41
CA HIS A 50 -4.36 10.43 14.32
C HIS A 50 -4.78 11.87 14.00
N GLN A 51 -5.58 12.49 14.88
CA GLN A 51 -6.04 13.88 14.74
C GLN A 51 -4.92 14.86 14.35
N PRO A 52 -3.69 14.78 14.91
CA PRO A 52 -2.61 15.69 14.52
C PRO A 52 -2.27 15.66 13.02
N PHE A 53 -2.44 14.51 12.33
CA PHE A 53 -2.24 14.44 10.88
C PHE A 53 -3.40 15.07 10.12
N PHE A 54 -4.63 14.84 10.56
CA PHE A 54 -5.79 15.48 9.94
C PHE A 54 -5.80 17.00 10.13
N ASP A 55 -5.23 17.49 11.23
CA ASP A 55 -5.06 18.92 11.47
C ASP A 55 -4.08 19.60 10.49
N LEU A 56 -3.25 18.81 9.79
CA LEU A 56 -2.35 19.30 8.72
C LEU A 56 -3.09 19.57 7.42
N LEU A 57 -4.26 18.97 7.19
CA LEU A 57 -5.01 19.18 5.96
C LEU A 57 -5.26 20.67 5.74
N ASP A 58 -4.99 21.14 4.53
CA ASP A 58 -5.06 22.55 4.10
C ASP A 58 -4.12 23.54 4.85
N GLN A 59 -3.22 23.05 5.72
CA GLN A 59 -2.22 23.91 6.34
C GLN A 59 -1.14 24.32 5.32
N PRO A 60 -0.54 25.50 5.46
CA PRO A 60 0.56 25.90 4.58
C PRO A 60 1.77 24.98 4.73
N LEU A 61 2.27 24.46 3.60
CA LEU A 61 3.52 23.69 3.58
C LEU A 61 4.72 24.50 4.08
N ASN A 62 5.62 23.81 4.78
CA ASN A 62 6.94 24.32 5.13
C ASN A 62 7.89 24.30 3.90
N GLN A 63 9.10 24.85 4.04
CA GLN A 63 10.05 24.98 2.91
C GLN A 63 10.58 23.64 2.39
N GLN A 64 10.65 22.61 3.25
CA GLN A 64 11.09 21.28 2.87
C GLN A 64 9.97 20.54 2.15
N GLU A 65 8.75 20.57 2.69
CA GLU A 65 7.55 19.99 2.08
C GLU A 65 7.29 20.55 0.67
N LYS A 66 7.49 21.85 0.45
CA LYS A 66 7.37 22.46 -0.88
C LYS A 66 8.26 21.81 -1.94
N LYS A 67 9.38 21.18 -1.56
CA LYS A 67 10.29 20.47 -2.47
C LYS A 67 9.80 19.06 -2.81
N PHE A 68 8.91 18.48 -1.98
CA PHE A 68 8.32 17.16 -2.18
C PHE A 68 7.07 17.20 -3.06
N VAL A 69 6.30 18.29 -3.02
CA VAL A 69 5.09 18.43 -3.85
C VAL A 69 5.40 18.16 -5.31
N GLY A 70 4.70 17.19 -5.89
CA GLY A 70 4.98 16.73 -7.24
C GLY A 70 4.65 15.27 -7.46
N ARG A 71 4.84 14.85 -8.71
CA ARG A 71 4.84 13.44 -9.12
C ARG A 71 6.24 12.88 -8.95
N ARG A 72 6.35 11.71 -8.36
CA ARG A 72 7.62 11.09 -8.01
C ARG A 72 7.53 9.59 -8.21
N ASN A 73 8.67 8.97 -8.50
CA ASN A 73 8.79 7.53 -8.52
C ASN A 73 9.99 7.11 -7.68
N GLY A 74 9.90 5.93 -7.12
CA GLY A 74 11.01 5.34 -6.41
C GLY A 74 11.13 3.85 -6.67
N ASN A 75 12.25 3.31 -6.21
CA ASN A 75 12.49 1.87 -6.17
C ASN A 75 12.81 1.51 -4.73
N ILE A 76 12.27 0.39 -4.28
CA ILE A 76 12.62 -0.22 -3.01
C ILE A 76 13.74 -1.21 -3.27
N PHE A 77 14.89 -1.03 -2.62
CA PHE A 77 16.03 -1.92 -2.82
C PHE A 77 15.84 -3.21 -2.00
N GLY A 78 15.66 -4.34 -2.69
CA GLY A 78 15.50 -5.69 -2.13
C GLY A 78 15.78 -6.79 -3.16
N GLU A 79 15.55 -8.07 -2.81
CA GLU A 79 15.69 -9.19 -3.76
C GLU A 79 14.59 -9.21 -4.84
N GLN A 80 13.44 -8.58 -4.55
CA GLN A 80 12.34 -8.37 -5.49
C GLN A 80 12.41 -6.96 -6.09
N VAL A 81 12.09 -6.82 -7.38
CA VAL A 81 12.01 -5.50 -8.02
C VAL A 81 10.70 -4.87 -7.62
N GLU A 82 10.77 -3.95 -6.67
CA GLU A 82 9.65 -3.18 -6.16
C GLU A 82 9.80 -1.73 -6.62
N THR A 83 8.79 -1.22 -7.32
CA THR A 83 8.76 0.17 -7.79
C THR A 83 7.49 0.84 -7.29
N TYR A 84 7.51 2.16 -7.14
CA TYR A 84 6.30 2.88 -6.80
C TYR A 84 6.21 4.22 -7.51
N GLU A 85 4.99 4.65 -7.79
CA GLU A 85 4.67 5.99 -8.25
C GLU A 85 3.86 6.70 -7.15
N VAL A 86 4.21 7.93 -6.80
CA VAL A 86 3.55 8.72 -5.75
C VAL A 86 3.34 10.17 -6.17
N ILE A 87 2.22 10.77 -5.73
CA ILE A 87 1.96 12.21 -5.83
C ILE A 87 1.80 12.81 -4.44
N TYR A 88 2.66 13.77 -4.10
CA TYR A 88 2.51 14.61 -2.91
C TYR A 88 1.81 15.91 -3.28
N ARG A 89 0.73 16.24 -2.58
CA ARG A 89 -0.12 17.40 -2.88
C ARG A 89 0.07 18.54 -1.88
N GLN A 90 -0.40 19.72 -2.25
CA GLN A 90 -0.26 20.95 -1.47
C GLN A 90 -1.07 20.97 -0.17
N ASP A 91 -2.09 20.13 -0.06
CA ASP A 91 -3.00 19.99 1.08
C ASP A 91 -2.59 18.86 2.04
N HIS A 92 -1.33 18.41 1.98
CA HIS A 92 -0.79 17.28 2.75
C HIS A 92 -1.42 15.92 2.42
N THR A 93 -2.20 15.78 1.34
CA THR A 93 -2.65 14.45 0.88
C THR A 93 -1.65 13.82 -0.10
N TYR A 94 -1.63 12.50 -0.18
CA TYR A 94 -0.90 11.76 -1.21
C TYR A 94 -1.72 10.61 -1.81
N SER A 95 -1.28 10.17 -2.97
CA SER A 95 -1.72 8.91 -3.59
C SER A 95 -0.48 8.18 -4.07
N MET A 96 -0.45 6.86 -3.88
CA MET A 96 0.67 6.00 -4.24
C MET A 96 0.15 4.73 -4.87
N VAL A 97 0.96 4.12 -5.74
CA VAL A 97 0.83 2.71 -6.11
C VAL A 97 2.20 2.05 -5.95
N LEU A 98 2.26 1.00 -5.14
CA LEU A 98 3.41 0.11 -5.06
C LEU A 98 3.19 -1.04 -6.04
N THR A 99 4.18 -1.33 -6.87
CA THR A 99 4.19 -2.45 -7.80
C THR A 99 5.27 -3.45 -7.38
N ILE A 100 4.84 -4.67 -7.10
CA ILE A 100 5.72 -5.79 -6.72
C ILE A 100 5.72 -6.80 -7.87
N ASN A 101 6.90 -7.27 -8.28
CA ASN A 101 7.00 -8.39 -9.21
C ASN A 101 7.20 -9.70 -8.44
N GLU A 102 6.16 -10.53 -8.37
CA GLU A 102 6.16 -11.82 -7.71
C GLU A 102 6.02 -12.94 -8.75
N GLU A 103 7.03 -13.80 -8.87
CA GLU A 103 7.05 -14.93 -9.82
C GLU A 103 6.78 -14.55 -11.30
N GLY A 104 7.05 -13.30 -11.69
CA GLY A 104 6.80 -12.78 -13.04
C GLY A 104 5.43 -12.14 -13.23
N GLU A 105 4.60 -12.09 -12.18
CA GLU A 105 3.34 -11.35 -12.14
C GLU A 105 3.54 -10.00 -11.46
N GLU A 106 2.95 -8.94 -12.02
CA GLU A 106 2.96 -7.60 -11.43
C GLU A 106 1.73 -7.42 -10.56
N LEU A 107 1.96 -7.20 -9.27
CA LEU A 107 0.93 -6.93 -8.27
C LEU A 107 0.95 -5.44 -7.90
N GLU A 108 -0.18 -4.76 -8.07
CA GLU A 108 -0.33 -3.34 -7.70
C GLU A 108 -1.06 -3.19 -6.36
N PHE A 109 -0.51 -2.34 -5.50
CA PHE A 109 -1.05 -2.00 -4.18
C PHE A 109 -1.26 -0.48 -4.09
N PRO A 110 -2.43 0.02 -4.50
CA PRO A 110 -2.75 1.42 -4.39
C PRO A 110 -3.00 1.84 -2.94
N SER A 111 -2.61 3.08 -2.61
CA SER A 111 -2.82 3.70 -1.30
C SER A 111 -3.09 5.20 -1.39
N HIS A 112 -3.86 5.72 -0.44
CA HIS A 112 -4.12 7.14 -0.23
C HIS A 112 -4.02 7.49 1.24
N GLY A 113 -3.52 8.70 1.52
CA GLY A 113 -3.34 9.12 2.89
C GLY A 113 -2.90 10.56 3.06
N VAL A 114 -2.39 10.85 4.26
CA VAL A 114 -1.81 12.14 4.64
C VAL A 114 -0.31 12.01 4.78
N TRP A 115 0.45 13.02 4.39
CA TRP A 115 1.91 13.05 4.53
C TRP A 115 2.36 14.32 5.26
N ALA A 116 3.53 14.24 5.90
CA ALA A 116 4.17 15.39 6.54
C ALA A 116 5.69 15.22 6.55
N VAL A 117 6.42 16.34 6.59
CA VAL A 117 7.87 16.31 6.82
C VAL A 117 8.23 17.15 8.04
N GLU A 118 8.85 16.51 9.03
CA GLU A 118 9.37 17.15 10.24
C GLU A 118 10.86 16.81 10.42
N GLY A 119 11.71 17.84 10.35
CA GLY A 119 13.16 17.64 10.37
C GLY A 119 13.62 16.74 9.21
N ASN A 120 14.29 15.63 9.54
CA ASN A 120 14.76 14.64 8.57
C ASN A 120 13.85 13.40 8.55
N GLN A 121 12.55 13.57 8.76
CA GLN A 121 11.60 12.45 8.76
C GLN A 121 10.42 12.74 7.82
N LEU A 122 10.11 11.77 6.97
CA LEU A 122 8.83 11.69 6.25
C LEU A 122 7.89 10.82 7.07
N PHE A 123 6.67 11.31 7.24
CA PHE A 123 5.57 10.56 7.81
C PHE A 123 4.51 10.34 6.73
N LEU A 124 4.06 9.10 6.57
CA LEU A 124 2.90 8.76 5.75
C LEU A 124 1.88 8.07 6.64
N LEU A 125 0.67 8.60 6.67
CA LEU A 125 -0.48 7.95 7.28
C LEU A 125 -1.38 7.43 6.16
N ASP A 126 -1.28 6.14 5.89
CA ASP A 126 -2.15 5.42 4.97
C ASP A 126 -3.57 5.37 5.58
N ILE A 127 -4.58 5.73 4.78
CA ILE A 127 -5.99 5.77 5.21
C ILE A 127 -6.85 4.82 4.37
N VAL A 128 -6.62 4.81 3.06
CA VAL A 128 -7.26 3.89 2.12
C VAL A 128 -6.15 3.06 1.49
N TYR A 129 -6.15 1.76 1.73
CA TYR A 129 -5.31 0.83 0.98
C TYR A 129 -6.17 -0.27 0.35
N TYR A 130 -5.79 -0.67 -0.86
CA TYR A 130 -6.46 -1.72 -1.58
C TYR A 130 -5.61 -2.98 -1.44
N GLN A 131 -6.18 -3.99 -0.77
CA GLN A 131 -5.58 -5.32 -0.80
C GLN A 131 -6.18 -6.06 -1.99
N ASN A 132 -5.33 -6.53 -2.90
CA ASN A 132 -5.77 -7.52 -3.86
C ASN A 132 -6.32 -8.70 -3.07
N GLY A 133 -7.60 -9.04 -3.31
CA GLY A 133 -8.13 -10.32 -2.87
C GLY A 133 -7.24 -11.42 -3.44
N ASP A 134 -7.20 -12.57 -2.76
CA ASP A 134 -6.45 -13.77 -3.14
C ASP A 134 -6.28 -13.84 -4.68
N ALA A 135 -5.05 -13.64 -5.18
CA ALA A 135 -4.76 -13.45 -6.61
C ALA A 135 -5.25 -14.62 -7.47
N SER A 136 -5.55 -15.75 -6.82
CA SER A 136 -6.17 -16.94 -7.40
C SER A 136 -7.62 -16.76 -7.88
N ASP A 137 -8.35 -15.73 -7.42
CA ASP A 137 -9.74 -15.46 -7.83
C ASP A 137 -9.87 -14.10 -8.53
N SER A 138 -9.57 -14.12 -9.84
CA SER A 138 -9.64 -12.99 -10.78
C SER A 138 -10.98 -12.21 -10.85
N ASN A 139 -12.01 -12.66 -10.12
CA ASN A 139 -13.31 -11.99 -10.01
C ASN A 139 -13.53 -11.25 -8.68
N THR A 140 -12.56 -11.28 -7.76
CA THR A 140 -12.70 -10.60 -6.47
C THR A 140 -12.32 -9.14 -6.65
N THR A 141 -13.32 -8.27 -6.75
CA THR A 141 -13.15 -6.82 -6.58
C THR A 141 -12.38 -6.58 -5.28
N GLY A 142 -11.22 -5.93 -5.37
CA GLY A 142 -10.31 -5.72 -4.23
C GLY A 142 -11.03 -5.20 -3.00
N TYR A 143 -10.67 -5.73 -1.83
CA TYR A 143 -11.22 -5.24 -0.58
C TYR A 143 -10.46 -3.97 -0.20
N VAL A 144 -11.20 -2.88 -0.05
CA VAL A 144 -10.71 -1.73 0.70
C VAL A 144 -10.60 -2.22 2.14
N GLN A 145 -9.42 -2.24 2.72
CA GLN A 145 -9.27 -2.38 4.17
C GLN A 145 -8.94 -1.00 4.75
N SER A 146 -9.69 -0.63 5.78
CA SER A 146 -9.50 0.62 6.52
C SER A 146 -8.55 0.36 7.68
N GLN A 147 -7.38 -0.22 7.39
CA GLN A 147 -6.30 -0.27 8.37
C GLN A 147 -5.37 0.88 8.07
N SER A 148 -5.16 1.72 9.08
CA SER A 148 -4.25 2.83 8.98
C SER A 148 -2.87 2.41 9.43
N GLN A 149 -1.86 2.75 8.64
CA GLN A 149 -0.48 2.54 9.02
C GLN A 149 0.24 3.89 9.01
N LEU A 150 0.87 4.22 10.15
CA LEU A 150 1.79 5.34 10.21
C LEU A 150 3.19 4.83 9.86
N LEU A 151 3.61 5.10 8.64
CA LEU A 151 4.96 4.83 8.15
C LEU A 151 5.86 6.03 8.46
N LYS A 152 7.10 5.73 8.85
CA LYS A 152 8.12 6.71 9.20
C LYS A 152 9.40 6.38 8.46
N PHE A 153 9.91 7.34 7.71
CA PHE A 153 11.14 7.20 6.94
C PHE A 153 12.14 8.26 7.35
N HIS A 154 13.42 7.89 7.45
CA HIS A 154 14.48 8.88 7.49
C HIS A 154 14.68 9.49 6.11
N LEU A 155 14.86 10.81 6.04
CA LEU A 155 15.03 11.56 4.79
C LEU A 155 16.42 12.12 4.67
N ASP A 156 17.12 11.73 3.60
CA ASP A 156 18.40 12.30 3.22
C ASP A 156 18.37 12.83 1.78
N PRO A 157 18.73 14.10 1.53
CA PRO A 157 18.79 14.63 0.17
C PRO A 157 19.94 13.98 -0.60
N VAL A 158 19.67 13.51 -1.82
CA VAL A 158 20.68 12.97 -2.72
C VAL A 158 21.05 14.01 -3.75
N GLY A 159 22.14 14.73 -3.52
CA GLY A 159 22.62 15.75 -4.47
C GLY A 159 21.70 16.97 -4.59
N SER A 160 21.60 17.54 -5.80
CA SER A 160 20.89 18.81 -6.07
C SER A 160 19.76 18.68 -7.09
N ASP A 161 19.51 17.48 -7.62
CA ASP A 161 18.48 17.19 -8.63
C ASP A 161 17.10 16.88 -8.03
N GLY A 162 16.93 17.10 -6.71
CA GLY A 162 15.66 16.90 -6.01
C GLY A 162 15.35 15.43 -5.68
N LYS A 163 16.34 14.54 -5.80
CA LYS A 163 16.26 13.17 -5.31
C LYS A 163 16.42 13.09 -3.80
N TRP A 164 15.81 12.07 -3.21
CA TRP A 164 15.88 11.79 -1.79
C TRP A 164 16.10 10.29 -1.58
N THR A 165 16.84 9.96 -0.54
CA THR A 165 16.89 8.63 0.05
C THR A 165 15.90 8.57 1.21
N PHE A 166 15.14 7.48 1.27
CA PHE A 166 14.16 7.17 2.31
C PHE A 166 14.61 5.88 2.96
N THR A 167 15.10 5.97 4.18
CA THR A 167 15.47 4.78 4.94
C THR A 167 14.28 4.34 5.77
N MET A 168 13.75 3.17 5.46
CA MET A 168 12.74 2.49 6.27
C MET A 168 13.46 1.69 7.35
N PRO A 169 13.23 1.96 8.65
CA PRO A 169 13.91 1.23 9.71
C PRO A 169 13.50 -0.25 9.68
N ALA A 170 14.38 -1.11 10.19
CA ALA A 170 14.06 -2.52 10.40
C ALA A 170 12.78 -2.67 11.26
N TRP A 171 11.93 -3.61 10.90
CA TRP A 171 10.69 -3.91 11.61
C TRP A 171 10.48 -5.42 11.74
N THR A 172 9.50 -5.82 12.55
CA THR A 172 9.14 -7.22 12.74
C THR A 172 7.71 -7.41 12.30
N ASP A 173 7.48 -8.37 11.41
CA ASP A 173 6.14 -8.66 10.90
C ASP A 173 5.27 -9.43 11.90
N SER A 174 4.04 -9.74 11.50
CA SER A 174 3.09 -10.48 12.34
C SER A 174 3.53 -11.92 12.65
N GLU A 175 4.46 -12.47 11.87
CA GLU A 175 5.02 -13.81 12.07
C GLU A 175 6.27 -13.80 12.96
N GLY A 176 6.76 -12.61 13.32
CA GLY A 176 7.98 -12.46 14.11
C GLY A 176 9.25 -12.42 13.27
N GLN A 177 9.15 -12.37 11.94
CA GLN A 177 10.30 -12.23 11.05
C GLN A 177 10.79 -10.80 11.08
N VAL A 178 12.11 -10.63 11.24
CA VAL A 178 12.75 -9.32 11.15
C VAL A 178 12.95 -8.97 9.68
N ILE A 179 12.26 -7.93 9.25
CA ILE A 179 12.47 -7.28 7.95
C ILE A 179 13.59 -6.26 8.15
N PRO A 180 14.70 -6.36 7.39
CA PRO A 180 15.84 -5.48 7.56
C PRO A 180 15.49 -4.04 7.17
N GLU A 181 16.35 -3.11 7.61
CA GLU A 181 16.34 -1.74 7.12
C GLU A 181 16.53 -1.74 5.60
N SER A 182 15.77 -0.89 4.90
CA SER A 182 15.90 -0.70 3.46
C SER A 182 16.02 0.77 3.12
N ASP A 183 16.94 1.06 2.20
CA ASP A 183 17.04 2.37 1.57
C ASP A 183 16.18 2.36 0.31
N ASN A 184 15.48 3.46 0.06
CA ASN A 184 14.70 3.68 -1.15
C ASN A 184 15.16 4.99 -1.76
N ILE A 185 15.26 5.08 -3.08
CA ILE A 185 15.57 6.34 -3.77
C ILE A 185 14.34 6.78 -4.52
N GLU A 186 13.90 8.01 -4.25
CA GLU A 186 12.78 8.63 -4.95
C GLU A 186 13.22 9.87 -5.72
N ALA A 187 12.77 9.97 -6.96
CA ALA A 187 13.08 11.05 -7.87
C ALA A 187 11.80 11.76 -8.35
N PRO A 188 11.86 13.07 -8.64
CA PRO A 188 10.79 13.74 -9.37
C PRO A 188 10.59 13.09 -10.75
N ILE A 189 9.34 12.84 -11.13
CA ILE A 189 9.00 12.41 -12.49
C ILE A 189 8.83 13.67 -13.36
N PRO A 190 9.66 13.89 -14.40
CA PRO A 190 9.51 15.04 -15.29
C PRO A 190 8.28 14.94 -16.20
N GLY A 191 7.69 13.75 -16.33
CA GLY A 191 6.55 13.45 -17.20
C GLY A 191 5.27 13.13 -16.45
N LEU A 192 4.51 12.21 -17.04
CA LEU A 192 3.25 11.70 -16.51
C LEU A 192 3.47 10.33 -15.86
N PHE A 193 2.59 9.98 -14.91
CA PHE A 193 2.48 8.63 -14.38
C PHE A 193 2.17 7.64 -15.49
N THR A 194 2.76 6.45 -15.38
CA THR A 194 2.63 5.38 -16.35
C THR A 194 1.66 4.29 -15.88
N THR A 195 1.63 4.02 -14.58
CA THR A 195 0.74 3.03 -13.98
C THR A 195 -0.73 3.43 -14.16
N GLU A 196 -1.58 2.50 -14.61
CA GLU A 196 -2.98 2.76 -14.97
C GLU A 196 -3.74 3.45 -13.82
N PHE A 197 -3.57 2.95 -12.59
CA PHE A 197 -4.16 3.53 -11.38
C PHE A 197 -3.83 5.03 -11.18
N MET A 198 -2.61 5.44 -11.53
CA MET A 198 -2.11 6.79 -11.29
C MET A 198 -2.41 7.77 -12.43
N GLN A 199 -2.82 7.27 -13.60
CA GLN A 199 -3.11 8.11 -14.76
C GLN A 199 -4.20 9.18 -14.53
N PRO A 200 -5.26 8.96 -13.74
CA PRO A 200 -6.22 10.01 -13.38
C PRO A 200 -5.57 11.23 -12.73
N TYR A 201 -4.39 11.11 -12.12
CA TYR A 201 -3.66 12.21 -11.48
C TYR A 201 -2.70 12.97 -12.42
N ASN A 202 -2.73 12.70 -13.73
CA ASN A 202 -1.86 13.34 -14.73
C ASN A 202 -2.24 14.78 -15.12
N HIS A 203 -3.21 15.39 -14.44
CA HIS A 203 -3.59 16.79 -14.68
C HIS A 203 -3.03 17.75 -13.61
N PRO A 204 -2.78 19.04 -13.92
CA PRO A 204 -2.20 20.00 -12.96
C PRO A 204 -3.01 20.19 -11.67
N GLN A 205 -4.34 20.08 -11.73
CA GLN A 205 -5.20 20.23 -10.55
C GLN A 205 -4.98 19.11 -9.52
N ALA A 206 -4.47 17.94 -9.92
CA ALA A 206 -4.19 16.82 -9.03
C ALA A 206 -3.07 17.13 -8.03
N LEU A 207 -2.24 18.15 -8.28
CA LEU A 207 -1.17 18.57 -7.36
C LEU A 207 -1.70 19.40 -6.18
N ARG A 208 -2.95 19.87 -6.26
CA ARG A 208 -3.50 20.78 -5.26
C ARG A 208 -4.09 20.04 -4.07
N LYS A 209 -5.00 19.12 -4.34
CA LYS A 209 -5.76 18.46 -3.30
C LYS A 209 -6.36 17.11 -3.70
N LEU A 210 -6.69 16.31 -2.70
CA LEU A 210 -7.48 15.09 -2.81
C LEU A 210 -8.64 15.16 -1.81
N ASP A 211 -9.86 14.82 -2.22
CA ASP A 211 -10.96 14.64 -1.27
C ASP A 211 -10.79 13.28 -0.55
N LEU A 212 -9.83 13.23 0.37
CA LEU A 212 -9.43 12.01 1.07
C LEU A 212 -10.57 11.46 1.94
N LEU A 213 -11.37 12.35 2.54
CA LEU A 213 -12.51 11.95 3.37
C LEU A 213 -13.67 11.45 2.50
N GLY A 214 -13.91 12.05 1.33
CA GLY A 214 -14.85 11.53 0.34
C GLY A 214 -14.46 10.13 -0.13
N LEU A 215 -13.18 9.93 -0.48
CA LEU A 215 -12.67 8.60 -0.84
C LEU A 215 -12.82 7.59 0.28
N PHE A 216 -12.49 7.96 1.51
CA PHE A 216 -12.64 7.09 2.66
C PHE A 216 -14.10 6.70 2.90
N ALA A 217 -15.04 7.63 2.71
CA ALA A 217 -16.47 7.33 2.81
C ALA A 217 -16.95 6.40 1.68
N ASP A 218 -16.54 6.64 0.42
CA ASP A 218 -16.95 5.85 -0.74
C ASP A 218 -16.41 4.42 -0.71
N ALA A 219 -15.16 4.26 -0.24
CA ALA A 219 -14.49 2.97 -0.14
C ALA A 219 -15.16 2.02 0.88
N GLU A 220 -15.88 2.58 1.86
CA GLU A 220 -16.72 1.82 2.81
C GLU A 220 -18.04 1.33 2.18
N PHE A 221 -18.57 2.01 1.15
CA PHE A 221 -19.86 1.64 0.51
C PHE A 221 -19.76 0.53 -0.54
N GLN A 222 -18.55 0.15 -0.95
CA GLN A 222 -18.33 -0.94 -1.91
C GLN A 222 -18.12 -2.32 -1.24
N ARG A 223 -18.17 -2.39 0.09
CA ARG A 223 -18.20 -3.65 0.86
C ARG A 223 -19.62 -4.17 1.03
#